data_AF-A0A376FS19-F1
#
_entry.id   AF-A0A376FS19-F1
#
_cell.length_a   1.000
_cell.length_b   1.000
_cell.length_c   1.000
_cell.angle_alpha   90.00
_cell.angle_beta   90.00
_cell.angle_gamma   90.00
#
_symmetry.space_group_name_H-M   'P 1'
#
loop_
_entity.id
_entity.type
_entity.pdbx_description
1 polymer ?
#
loop_
_entity_poly.entity_id
_entity_poly.type
_entity_poly.pdbx_seq_one_letter_code
_entity_poly.pdbx_strand_id
1 'polypeptide(L)'
;MTELARKIVAGVGGADNIVSLMHCATRLRFKLKDESKAQAEVLKKTPGIIMVVESGGQFQVVIGNHVADVFLAVNSVAGLGEKAQQAPENDEKGNLLNRFVYVISGIFTPLIGLRAATGILKGMLALALTFQWTTEQSGTYLILFSASDALFWFFPIILGYTAGKRFGGNPFTAMVIGGALVHPLILTAFENRQKADAPGLDFLGIPVTLLNYSSSVIPIIFSAWLCSILERRLNAWLPSAIKNFFTPLLCLMVITPVTFLLVGPLSTWISELIAAGYLWLYQAVPAFAGAVMGGFWQIFVMFGLHWGLVPLCINNFTVLGYDTMIPLLMPAIMAQVGAALGVFLCERDAQKKVVAGSAALTSLFGITEPAVYGVNLPRKYPFVIACISGALGATIIGYAQTKVYSFGLPSIFTFMQTIPSTGIDFTVWASVIGGVIAIGCAFVGTLMLHFITSKRQPAQVVPQEKTPEVITPPEQGGICSPMTGEIVPLIHVADTTFASGLLGKGIAILPSVGEVRSPVAGRIASLFATLHAIGIESDDGVEILIHVGIDTVRLNGKFFSAHVNVGDKVNTGDRLISFDIPAIREAGFDLTTPVLISNSDDFTDVLPHGTAQISAGEPLLSIIR
;
A
#
# COMPACT_ATOMS: atom_id res chain seq x y z
N MET A 1 27.27 19.01 2.47
CA MET A 1 25.83 19.12 2.20
C MET A 1 25.00 19.29 3.47
N THR A 2 25.18 18.44 4.49
CA THR A 2 24.41 18.49 5.76
C THR A 2 24.58 19.80 6.55
N GLU A 3 25.77 20.41 6.48
CA GLU A 3 26.03 21.71 7.11
C GLU A 3 25.31 22.86 6.40
N LEU A 4 25.28 22.83 5.06
CA LEU A 4 24.52 23.78 4.24
C LEU A 4 23.02 23.63 4.51
N ALA A 5 22.51 22.40 4.61
CA ALA A 5 21.12 22.13 4.96
C ALA A 5 20.75 22.68 6.34
N ARG A 6 21.59 22.48 7.37
CA ARG A 6 21.38 23.08 8.71
C ARG A 6 21.35 24.60 8.67
N LYS A 7 22.27 25.23 7.92
CA LYS A 7 22.30 26.69 7.73
C LYS A 7 21.05 27.20 7.01
N ILE A 8 20.55 26.47 6.01
CA ILE A 8 19.30 26.81 5.31
C ILE A 8 18.10 26.71 6.25
N VAL A 9 17.96 25.61 7.00
CA VAL A 9 16.85 25.41 7.96
C VAL A 9 16.86 26.50 9.04
N ALA A 10 18.04 26.81 9.60
CA ALA A 10 18.18 27.91 10.56
C ALA A 10 17.83 29.26 9.94
N GLY A 11 18.30 29.53 8.71
CA GLY A 11 18.09 30.80 8.03
C GLY A 11 16.65 31.03 7.55
N VAL A 12 15.83 29.99 7.39
CA VAL A 12 14.38 30.13 7.11
C VAL A 12 13.54 30.22 8.38
N GLY A 13 14.15 30.32 9.57
CA GLY A 13 13.45 30.46 10.84
C GLY A 13 13.19 29.15 11.59
N GLY A 14 13.90 28.07 11.24
CA GLY A 14 13.79 26.74 11.87
C GLY A 14 12.84 25.79 11.13
N ALA A 15 12.89 24.50 11.50
CA ALA A 15 12.04 23.46 10.91
C ALA A 15 10.54 23.77 11.10
N ASP A 16 10.18 24.30 12.27
CA ASP A 16 8.80 24.64 12.63
C ASP A 16 8.21 25.77 11.77
N ASN A 17 9.04 26.59 11.14
CA ASN A 17 8.61 27.67 10.26
C ASN A 17 8.32 27.19 8.83
N ILE A 18 8.65 25.94 8.50
CA ILE A 18 8.47 25.38 7.15
C ILE A 18 7.11 24.67 7.08
N VAL A 19 6.19 25.19 6.27
CA VAL A 19 4.90 24.55 5.96
C VAL A 19 5.09 23.48 4.90
N SER A 20 5.83 23.80 3.85
CA SER A 20 6.20 22.84 2.82
C SER A 20 7.50 23.23 2.13
N LEU A 21 8.22 22.21 1.68
CA LEU A 21 9.45 22.35 0.93
C LEU A 21 9.31 21.62 -0.41
N MET A 22 9.62 22.32 -1.50
CA MET A 22 9.72 21.76 -2.83
C MET A 22 11.05 22.17 -3.46
N HIS A 23 11.47 21.48 -4.52
CA HIS A 23 12.61 21.93 -5.31
C HIS A 23 12.30 21.83 -6.80
N CYS A 24 12.92 22.71 -7.58
CA CYS A 24 13.00 22.59 -9.03
C CYS A 24 14.43 22.18 -9.45
N ALA A 25 14.86 22.51 -10.65
CA ALA A 25 16.20 22.17 -11.15
C ALA A 25 17.33 22.92 -10.40
N THR A 26 17.07 24.14 -9.93
CA THR A 26 18.11 25.00 -9.33
C THR A 26 17.73 25.69 -8.02
N ARG A 27 16.48 25.57 -7.56
CA ARG A 27 15.96 26.31 -6.40
C ARG A 27 15.20 25.42 -5.44
N LEU A 28 15.41 25.66 -4.15
CA LEU A 28 14.50 25.25 -3.09
C LEU A 28 13.40 26.31 -2.96
N ARG A 29 12.17 25.87 -2.77
CA ARG A 29 10.99 26.71 -2.57
C ARG A 29 10.37 26.34 -1.24
N PHE A 30 10.40 27.28 -0.31
CA PHE A 30 9.80 27.17 1.00
C PHE A 30 8.48 27.91 1.01
N LYS A 31 7.44 27.23 1.47
CA LYS A 31 6.25 27.89 2.00
C LYS A 31 6.45 28.02 3.50
N LEU A 32 6.59 29.25 3.99
CA LEU A 32 6.87 29.51 5.40
C LEU A 32 5.58 29.88 6.14
N LYS A 33 5.52 29.61 7.45
CA LYS A 33 4.42 30.08 8.31
C LYS A 33 4.51 31.58 8.51
N ASP A 34 5.73 32.08 8.70
CA ASP A 34 6.03 33.49 8.90
C ASP A 34 7.27 33.87 8.09
N GLU A 35 7.08 34.70 7.06
CA GLU A 35 8.16 35.18 6.18
C GLU A 35 9.12 36.13 6.92
N SER A 36 8.68 36.81 7.98
CA SER A 36 9.52 37.77 8.73
C SER A 36 10.67 37.11 9.51
N LYS A 37 10.52 35.81 9.82
CA LYS A 37 11.57 35.00 10.48
C LYS A 37 12.65 34.53 9.51
N ALA A 38 12.43 34.68 8.20
CA ALA A 38 13.39 34.27 7.19
C ALA A 38 14.49 35.33 7.03
N GLN A 39 15.74 34.90 7.19
CA GLN A 39 16.91 35.76 7.14
C GLN A 39 17.53 35.75 5.73
N ALA A 40 16.85 36.37 4.77
CA ALA A 40 17.27 36.40 3.36
C ALA A 40 18.72 36.90 3.18
N GLU A 41 19.09 37.99 3.88
CA GLU A 41 20.43 38.60 3.77
C GLU A 41 21.55 37.72 4.35
N VAL A 42 21.26 36.88 5.34
CA VAL A 42 22.23 35.93 5.91
C VAL A 42 22.40 34.74 4.99
N LEU A 43 21.31 34.23 4.43
CA LEU A 43 21.33 33.13 3.47
C LEU A 43 22.03 33.53 2.16
N LYS A 44 21.88 34.77 1.68
CA LYS A 44 22.63 35.28 0.51
C LYS A 44 24.15 35.24 0.70
N LYS A 45 24.65 35.36 1.93
CA LYS A 45 26.09 35.34 2.25
C LYS A 45 26.62 33.93 2.53
N THR A 46 25.78 32.91 2.50
CA THR A 46 26.16 31.54 2.82
C THR A 46 26.80 30.85 1.60
N PRO A 47 28.01 30.26 1.73
CA PRO A 47 28.66 29.54 0.64
C PRO A 47 27.78 28.37 0.12
N GLY A 48 27.52 28.34 -1.19
CA GLY A 48 26.65 27.36 -1.83
C GLY A 48 25.22 27.86 -2.11
N ILE A 49 24.86 29.06 -1.68
CA ILE A 49 23.63 29.76 -2.07
C ILE A 49 24.00 30.85 -3.08
N ILE A 50 23.43 30.78 -4.28
CA ILE A 50 23.67 31.72 -5.38
C ILE A 50 22.87 33.00 -5.17
N MET A 51 21.60 32.87 -4.78
CA MET A 51 20.73 34.00 -4.46
C MET A 51 19.52 33.54 -3.65
N VAL A 52 18.84 34.49 -3.00
CA VAL A 52 17.56 34.28 -2.33
C VAL A 52 16.54 35.22 -2.97
N VAL A 53 15.35 34.68 -3.29
CA VAL A 53 14.27 35.41 -3.97
C VAL A 53 12.96 35.17 -3.22
N GLU A 54 12.26 36.24 -2.91
CA GLU A 54 10.90 36.19 -2.39
C GLU A 54 9.95 36.57 -3.53
N SER A 55 9.13 35.62 -3.99
CA SER A 55 8.23 35.84 -5.12
C SER A 55 7.01 34.93 -5.04
N GLY A 56 5.82 35.51 -5.22
CA GLY A 56 4.56 34.77 -5.25
C GLY A 56 4.17 34.10 -3.92
N GLY A 57 4.54 34.69 -2.78
CA GLY A 57 4.29 34.12 -1.44
C GLY A 57 5.13 32.86 -1.14
N GLN A 58 6.31 32.74 -1.76
CA GLN A 58 7.27 31.68 -1.49
C GLN A 58 8.66 32.26 -1.31
N PHE A 59 9.35 31.76 -0.29
CA PHE A 59 10.75 32.05 -0.02
C PHE A 59 11.63 31.07 -0.79
N GLN A 60 12.43 31.54 -1.74
CA GLN A 60 13.20 30.68 -2.65
C GLN A 60 14.71 30.83 -2.42
N VAL A 61 15.39 29.70 -2.24
CA VAL A 61 16.85 29.65 -2.12
C VAL A 61 17.42 29.00 -3.37
N VAL A 62 18.17 29.78 -4.15
CA VAL A 62 18.81 29.31 -5.40
C VAL A 62 20.16 28.72 -5.07
N ILE A 63 20.33 27.42 -5.31
CA ILE A 63 21.55 26.65 -5.00
C ILE A 63 22.28 26.26 -6.28
N GLY A 64 21.56 26.15 -7.40
CA GLY A 64 22.09 25.63 -8.65
C GLY A 64 21.95 24.11 -8.74
N ASN A 65 22.88 23.46 -9.44
CA ASN A 65 22.70 22.07 -9.88
C ASN A 65 22.68 21.02 -8.75
N HIS A 66 23.10 21.39 -7.55
CA HIS A 66 23.14 20.49 -6.39
C HIS A 66 21.85 20.53 -5.55
N VAL A 67 20.79 21.18 -6.04
CA VAL A 67 19.60 21.45 -5.22
C VAL A 67 18.84 20.20 -4.78
N ALA A 68 18.90 19.10 -5.55
CA ALA A 68 18.27 17.83 -5.20
C ALA A 68 18.96 17.17 -3.97
N ASP A 69 20.30 17.20 -3.95
CA ASP A 69 21.08 16.66 -2.83
C ASP A 69 20.87 17.52 -1.56
N VAL A 70 20.77 18.85 -1.73
CA VAL A 70 20.48 19.76 -0.61
C VAL A 70 19.03 19.62 -0.15
N PHE A 71 18.07 19.39 -1.05
CA PHE A 71 16.67 19.12 -0.69
C PHE A 71 16.54 17.89 0.19
N LEU A 72 17.19 16.77 -0.17
CA LEU A 72 17.20 15.55 0.64
C LEU A 72 17.82 15.81 2.02
N ALA A 73 18.94 16.54 2.06
CA ALA A 73 19.58 16.90 3.32
C ALA A 73 18.72 17.84 4.18
N VAL A 74 18.01 18.80 3.57
CA VAL A 74 17.11 19.71 4.28
C VAL A 74 15.88 18.96 4.78
N ASN A 75 15.27 18.07 4.00
CA ASN A 75 14.16 17.22 4.47
C ASN A 75 14.58 16.32 5.63
N SER A 76 15.78 15.76 5.59
CA SER A 76 16.32 14.95 6.69
C SER A 76 16.60 15.78 7.94
N VAL A 77 17.13 17.00 7.80
CA VAL A 77 17.45 17.89 8.93
C VAL A 77 16.20 18.55 9.51
N ALA A 78 15.20 18.86 8.68
CA ALA A 78 13.95 19.49 9.10
C ALA A 78 12.87 18.49 9.52
N GLY A 79 13.12 17.18 9.42
CA GLY A 79 12.13 16.14 9.75
C GLY A 79 10.92 16.10 8.81
N LEU A 80 10.99 16.73 7.63
CA LEU A 80 9.88 16.90 6.69
C LEU A 80 9.70 15.72 5.70
N GLY A 81 10.51 14.67 5.83
CA GLY A 81 10.40 13.48 4.97
C GLY A 81 9.46 12.44 5.56
N GLU A 82 8.52 11.91 4.77
CA GLU A 82 8.05 10.54 4.95
C GLU A 82 9.30 9.66 5.01
N LYS A 83 9.58 9.05 6.17
CA LYS A 83 10.60 8.01 6.26
C LYS A 83 10.24 6.96 5.21
N ALA A 84 10.95 6.96 4.07
CA ALA A 84 10.99 5.79 3.23
C ALA A 84 11.37 4.66 4.18
N GLN A 85 10.50 3.66 4.34
CA GLN A 85 10.76 2.50 5.16
C GLN A 85 12.03 1.84 4.62
N GLN A 86 13.18 2.28 5.14
CA GLN A 86 14.42 1.57 5.05
C GLN A 86 14.16 0.25 5.76
N ALA A 87 14.47 -0.83 5.06
CA ALA A 87 14.42 -2.15 5.64
C ALA A 87 15.19 -2.13 6.96
N PRO A 88 14.67 -2.74 8.04
CA PRO A 88 15.47 -2.93 9.23
C PRO A 88 16.72 -3.72 8.83
N GLU A 89 17.88 -3.06 8.92
CA GLU A 89 19.17 -3.73 9.00
C GLU A 89 19.22 -4.39 10.38
N ASN A 90 18.71 -5.62 10.41
CA ASN A 90 18.88 -6.69 11.40
C ASN A 90 17.54 -7.38 11.62
N ASP A 91 17.24 -8.36 10.78
CA ASP A 91 16.68 -9.62 11.29
C ASP A 91 16.85 -10.76 10.27
N GLU A 92 17.69 -11.69 10.69
CA GLU A 92 17.88 -13.08 10.26
C GLU A 92 18.01 -13.43 8.76
N LYS A 93 18.75 -14.52 8.52
CA LYS A 93 18.88 -15.21 7.23
C LYS A 93 17.55 -15.85 6.80
N GLY A 94 16.53 -15.03 6.55
CA GLY A 94 15.26 -15.50 6.01
C GLY A 94 15.46 -16.13 4.64
N ASN A 95 14.86 -17.30 4.44
CA ASN A 95 14.83 -18.06 3.18
C ASN A 95 14.48 -17.14 1.98
N LEU A 96 15.03 -17.39 0.78
CA LEU A 96 14.84 -16.51 -0.41
C LEU A 96 13.36 -16.18 -0.68
N LEU A 97 12.47 -17.15 -0.42
CA LEU A 97 11.02 -16.99 -0.52
C LEU A 97 10.47 -15.94 0.45
N ASN A 98 10.98 -15.87 1.68
CA ASN A 98 10.53 -14.88 2.67
C ASN A 98 10.93 -13.46 2.27
N ARG A 99 12.15 -13.29 1.72
CA ARG A 99 12.60 -12.00 1.18
C ARG A 99 11.77 -11.58 -0.03
N PHE A 100 11.50 -12.50 -0.94
CA PHE A 100 10.64 -12.25 -2.09
C PHE A 100 9.25 -11.78 -1.66
N VAL A 101 8.60 -12.51 -0.75
CA VAL A 101 7.27 -12.12 -0.27
C VAL A 101 7.31 -10.78 0.47
N TYR A 102 8.35 -10.49 1.26
CA TYR A 102 8.47 -9.19 1.93
C TYR A 102 8.59 -8.02 0.94
N VAL A 103 9.30 -8.23 -0.19
CA VAL A 103 9.36 -7.24 -1.27
C VAL A 103 7.98 -7.07 -1.91
N ILE A 104 7.31 -8.16 -2.28
CA ILE A 104 5.97 -8.14 -2.88
C ILE A 104 4.97 -7.45 -1.92
N SER A 105 4.89 -7.86 -0.67
CA SER A 105 4.00 -7.25 0.32
C SER A 105 4.24 -5.75 0.44
N GLY A 106 5.51 -5.29 0.54
CA GLY A 106 5.82 -3.86 0.62
C GLY A 106 5.38 -3.05 -0.62
N ILE A 107 5.36 -3.66 -1.80
CA ILE A 107 4.91 -3.03 -3.06
C ILE A 107 3.38 -2.92 -3.12
N PHE A 108 2.66 -3.91 -2.55
CA PHE A 108 1.20 -3.99 -2.61
C PHE A 108 0.47 -3.37 -1.41
N THR A 109 1.11 -3.27 -0.23
CA THR A 109 0.49 -2.71 0.98
C THR A 109 -0.13 -1.33 0.76
N PRO A 110 0.54 -0.36 0.10
CA PRO A 110 -0.05 0.97 -0.14
C PRO A 110 -1.32 0.95 -1.01
N LEU A 111 -1.58 -0.15 -1.71
CA LEU A 111 -2.68 -0.26 -2.67
C LEU A 111 -3.90 -1.01 -2.10
N ILE A 112 -3.83 -1.53 -0.87
CA ILE A 112 -4.89 -2.43 -0.33
C ILE A 112 -6.28 -1.78 -0.39
N GLY A 113 -6.43 -0.54 0.11
CA GLY A 113 -7.73 0.15 0.13
C GLY A 113 -8.28 0.43 -1.27
N LEU A 114 -7.44 0.91 -2.18
CA LEU A 114 -7.84 1.19 -3.57
C LEU A 114 -8.23 -0.10 -4.32
N ARG A 115 -7.53 -1.20 -4.05
CA ARG A 115 -7.81 -2.52 -4.63
C ARG A 115 -9.11 -3.12 -4.10
N ALA A 116 -9.45 -2.83 -2.85
CA ALA A 116 -10.76 -3.17 -2.30
C ALA A 116 -11.89 -2.46 -3.06
N ALA A 117 -11.81 -1.13 -3.18
CA ALA A 117 -12.87 -0.33 -3.80
C ALA A 117 -13.12 -0.73 -5.26
N THR A 118 -12.05 -0.86 -6.03
CA THR A 118 -12.12 -1.27 -7.45
C THR A 118 -12.60 -2.73 -7.62
N GLY A 119 -12.17 -3.64 -6.74
CA GLY A 119 -12.66 -5.02 -6.71
C GLY A 119 -14.16 -5.12 -6.38
N ILE A 120 -14.65 -4.39 -5.38
CA ILE A 120 -16.08 -4.33 -5.04
C ILE A 120 -16.90 -3.85 -6.23
N LEU A 121 -16.50 -2.74 -6.84
CA LEU A 121 -17.21 -2.18 -8.00
C LEU A 121 -17.24 -3.18 -9.16
N LYS A 122 -16.11 -3.82 -9.47
CA LYS A 122 -16.03 -4.82 -10.55
C LYS A 122 -16.94 -6.02 -10.28
N GLY A 123 -17.03 -6.46 -9.02
CA GLY A 123 -17.93 -7.54 -8.60
C GLY A 123 -19.41 -7.17 -8.71
N MET A 124 -19.79 -5.95 -8.32
CA MET A 124 -21.15 -5.45 -8.49
C MET A 124 -21.56 -5.36 -9.96
N LEU A 125 -20.64 -4.91 -10.84
CA LEU A 125 -20.89 -4.84 -12.27
C LEU A 125 -21.03 -6.23 -12.91
N ALA A 126 -20.24 -7.21 -12.46
CA ALA A 126 -20.39 -8.59 -12.90
C ALA A 126 -21.78 -9.17 -12.52
N LEU A 127 -22.29 -8.85 -11.32
CA LEU A 127 -23.65 -9.22 -10.92
C LEU A 127 -24.72 -8.48 -11.72
N ALA A 128 -24.52 -7.18 -11.97
CA ALA A 128 -25.46 -6.39 -12.76
C ALA A 128 -25.62 -6.94 -14.19
N LEU A 129 -24.52 -7.40 -14.82
CA LEU A 129 -24.58 -8.12 -16.10
C LEU A 129 -25.29 -9.46 -15.96
N THR A 130 -24.95 -10.24 -14.93
CA THR A 130 -25.54 -11.57 -14.70
C THR A 130 -27.05 -11.50 -14.51
N PHE A 131 -27.55 -10.53 -13.73
CA PHE A 131 -28.97 -10.29 -13.51
C PHE A 131 -29.66 -9.49 -14.62
N GLN A 132 -28.94 -9.17 -15.70
CA GLN A 132 -29.46 -8.39 -16.83
C GLN A 132 -29.99 -7.00 -16.43
N TRP A 133 -29.45 -6.41 -15.35
CA TRP A 133 -29.75 -5.03 -14.95
C TRP A 133 -29.06 -4.01 -15.85
N THR A 134 -27.98 -4.43 -16.51
CA THR A 134 -27.25 -3.65 -17.51
C THR A 134 -26.67 -4.57 -18.58
N THR A 135 -26.15 -3.99 -19.65
CA THR A 135 -25.45 -4.70 -20.72
C THR A 135 -24.06 -4.11 -20.90
N GLU A 136 -23.15 -4.87 -21.50
CA GLU A 136 -21.77 -4.41 -21.77
C GLU A 136 -21.73 -3.17 -22.69
N GLN A 137 -22.79 -2.97 -23.47
CA GLN A 137 -22.95 -1.85 -24.39
C GLN A 137 -23.49 -0.58 -23.72
N SER A 138 -24.00 -0.69 -22.48
CA SER A 138 -24.51 0.46 -21.75
C SER A 138 -23.37 1.43 -21.43
N GLY A 139 -23.57 2.72 -21.71
CA GLY A 139 -22.60 3.76 -21.33
C GLY A 139 -22.31 3.78 -19.83
N THR A 140 -23.31 3.48 -18.99
CA THR A 140 -23.14 3.36 -17.53
C THR A 140 -22.20 2.22 -17.17
N TYR A 141 -22.40 1.05 -17.77
CA TYR A 141 -21.52 -0.10 -17.54
C TYR A 141 -20.10 0.23 -18.00
N LEU A 142 -19.94 0.78 -19.20
CA LEU A 142 -18.63 1.10 -19.76
C LEU A 142 -17.82 2.04 -18.85
N ILE A 143 -18.43 3.13 -18.37
CA ILE A 143 -17.77 4.11 -17.50
C ILE A 143 -17.40 3.48 -16.14
N LEU A 144 -18.35 2.79 -15.50
CA LEU A 144 -18.12 2.19 -14.18
C LEU A 144 -17.13 1.02 -14.25
N PHE A 145 -17.20 0.22 -15.31
CA PHE A 145 -16.27 -0.89 -15.54
C PHE A 145 -14.86 -0.36 -15.76
N SER A 146 -14.70 0.68 -16.59
CA SER A 146 -13.42 1.35 -16.80
C SER A 146 -12.82 1.84 -15.48
N ALA A 147 -13.61 2.46 -14.60
CA ALA A 147 -13.15 2.88 -13.27
C ALA A 147 -12.76 1.68 -12.38
N SER A 148 -13.52 0.59 -12.45
CA SER A 148 -13.23 -0.62 -11.67
C SER A 148 -12.01 -1.40 -12.17
N ASP A 149 -11.72 -1.33 -13.47
CA ASP A 149 -10.67 -2.12 -14.12
C ASP A 149 -9.35 -1.36 -14.21
N ALA A 150 -9.38 -0.03 -14.28
CA ALA A 150 -8.20 0.83 -14.47
C ALA A 150 -7.03 0.48 -13.55
N LEU A 151 -7.30 0.22 -12.27
CA LEU A 151 -6.25 -0.15 -11.31
C LEU A 151 -5.51 -1.41 -11.75
N PHE A 152 -6.25 -2.47 -12.12
CA PHE A 152 -5.68 -3.75 -12.52
C PHE A 152 -5.04 -3.68 -13.90
N TRP A 153 -5.66 -2.97 -14.84
CA TRP A 153 -5.13 -2.78 -16.18
C TRP A 153 -3.78 -2.03 -16.15
N PHE A 154 -3.74 -0.91 -15.41
CA PHE A 154 -2.56 -0.05 -15.27
C PHE A 154 -1.65 -0.43 -14.09
N PHE A 155 -1.71 -1.68 -13.63
CA PHE A 155 -0.79 -2.19 -12.60
C PHE A 155 0.68 -1.93 -12.90
N PRO A 156 1.18 -2.10 -14.13
CA PRO A 156 2.55 -1.72 -14.46
C PRO A 156 2.89 -0.27 -14.11
N ILE A 157 1.98 0.69 -14.28
CA ILE A 157 2.23 2.09 -13.94
C ILE A 157 2.26 2.25 -12.42
N ILE A 158 1.22 1.75 -11.75
CA ILE A 158 1.00 1.98 -10.31
C ILE A 158 2.04 1.24 -9.46
N LEU A 159 2.36 -0.01 -9.83
CA LEU A 159 3.42 -0.78 -9.20
C LEU A 159 4.81 -0.25 -9.55
N GLY A 160 4.98 0.40 -10.70
CA GLY A 160 6.21 1.12 -11.02
C GLY A 160 6.55 2.17 -9.94
N TYR A 161 5.54 2.92 -9.48
CA TYR A 161 5.71 3.88 -8.39
C TYR A 161 6.12 3.20 -7.07
N THR A 162 5.34 2.22 -6.61
CA THR A 162 5.57 1.59 -5.31
C THR A 162 6.84 0.75 -5.30
N ALA A 163 7.17 0.06 -6.40
CA ALA A 163 8.42 -0.66 -6.57
C ALA A 163 9.63 0.29 -6.67
N GLY A 164 9.51 1.40 -7.39
CA GLY A 164 10.55 2.43 -7.46
C GLY A 164 10.89 2.98 -6.07
N LYS A 165 9.88 3.39 -5.30
CA LYS A 165 10.05 3.77 -3.87
C LYS A 165 10.71 2.65 -3.07
N ARG A 166 10.22 1.41 -3.21
CA ARG A 166 10.69 0.25 -2.43
C ARG A 166 12.15 -0.10 -2.70
N PHE A 167 12.62 -0.02 -3.94
CA PHE A 167 14.00 -0.33 -4.30
C PHE A 167 14.95 0.86 -4.12
N GLY A 168 14.44 2.04 -3.74
CA GLY A 168 15.21 3.26 -3.55
C GLY A 168 15.66 3.93 -4.86
N GLY A 169 14.91 3.73 -5.95
CA GLY A 169 15.07 4.47 -7.21
C GLY A 169 14.01 5.56 -7.38
N ASN A 170 14.08 6.32 -8.47
CA ASN A 170 13.08 7.33 -8.79
C ASN A 170 11.73 6.69 -9.14
N PRO A 171 10.67 6.91 -8.33
CA PRO A 171 9.36 6.29 -8.54
C PRO A 171 8.74 6.68 -9.89
N PHE A 172 8.94 7.93 -10.32
CA PHE A 172 8.36 8.42 -11.56
C PHE A 172 9.05 7.83 -12.80
N THR A 173 10.37 7.61 -12.75
CA THR A 173 11.08 6.92 -13.83
C THR A 173 10.55 5.48 -13.97
N ALA A 174 10.36 4.77 -12.86
CA ALA A 174 9.79 3.44 -12.87
C ALA A 174 8.32 3.43 -13.35
N MET A 175 7.50 4.43 -12.97
CA MET A 175 6.14 4.60 -13.52
C MET A 175 6.13 4.75 -15.03
N VAL A 176 7.06 5.54 -15.60
CA VAL A 176 7.15 5.75 -17.04
C VAL A 176 7.52 4.44 -17.76
N ILE A 177 8.42 3.64 -17.19
CA ILE A 177 8.71 2.29 -17.72
C ILE A 177 7.44 1.42 -17.69
N GLY A 178 6.69 1.47 -16.59
CA GLY A 178 5.38 0.82 -16.49
C GLY A 178 4.39 1.28 -17.55
N GLY A 179 4.35 2.59 -17.83
CA GLY A 179 3.53 3.18 -18.88
C GLY A 179 3.92 2.71 -20.27
N ALA A 180 5.22 2.51 -20.53
CA ALA A 180 5.70 1.94 -21.78
C ALA A 180 5.21 0.50 -21.99
N LEU A 181 5.16 -0.33 -20.93
CA LEU A 181 4.68 -1.72 -21.01
C LEU A 181 3.21 -1.83 -21.41
N VAL A 182 2.37 -0.88 -20.99
CA VAL A 182 0.93 -0.84 -21.29
C VAL A 182 0.56 0.24 -22.31
N HIS A 183 1.55 0.74 -23.07
CA HIS A 183 1.32 1.81 -24.02
C HIS A 183 0.41 1.32 -25.15
N PRO A 184 -0.56 2.13 -25.64
CA PRO A 184 -1.47 1.70 -26.72
C PRO A 184 -0.74 1.22 -27.97
N LEU A 185 0.39 1.82 -28.34
CA LEU A 185 1.20 1.35 -29.48
C LEU A 185 1.76 -0.07 -29.29
N ILE A 186 2.12 -0.45 -28.06
CA ILE A 186 2.61 -1.80 -27.74
C ILE A 186 1.45 -2.79 -27.75
N LEU A 187 0.31 -2.42 -27.17
CA LEU A 187 -0.92 -3.23 -27.18
C LEU A 187 -1.41 -3.51 -28.61
N THR A 188 -1.54 -2.46 -29.42
CA THR A 188 -1.92 -2.59 -30.83
C THR A 188 -0.91 -3.39 -31.64
N ALA A 189 0.40 -3.25 -31.38
CA ALA A 189 1.42 -4.08 -32.02
C ALA A 189 1.29 -5.57 -31.61
N PHE A 190 0.98 -5.85 -30.34
CA PHE A 190 0.69 -7.21 -29.86
C PHE A 190 -0.57 -7.80 -30.53
N GLU A 191 -1.67 -7.04 -30.59
CA GLU A 191 -2.92 -7.46 -31.22
C GLU A 191 -2.75 -7.73 -32.72
N ASN A 192 -2.01 -6.86 -33.42
CA ASN A 192 -1.72 -7.06 -34.83
C ASN A 192 -0.89 -8.33 -35.07
N ARG A 193 0.01 -8.69 -34.16
CA ARG A 193 0.79 -9.93 -34.24
C ARG A 193 -0.06 -11.20 -34.10
N GLN A 194 -1.26 -11.12 -33.53
CA GLN A 194 -2.17 -12.27 -33.46
C GLN A 194 -2.87 -12.57 -34.80
N LYS A 195 -2.81 -11.65 -35.77
CA LYS A 195 -3.34 -11.88 -37.12
C LYS A 195 -2.34 -12.72 -37.92
N ALA A 196 -2.85 -13.63 -38.75
CA ALA A 196 -2.01 -14.40 -39.68
C ALA A 196 -1.23 -13.44 -40.60
N ASP A 197 0.08 -13.70 -40.78
CA ASP A 197 1.03 -12.95 -41.63
C ASP A 197 1.46 -11.54 -41.18
N ALA A 198 1.32 -11.20 -39.90
CA ALA A 198 1.84 -9.92 -39.38
C ALA A 198 3.38 -9.90 -39.32
N PRO A 199 4.05 -8.83 -39.82
CA PRO A 199 5.50 -8.69 -39.75
C PRO A 199 5.99 -8.63 -38.30
N GLY A 200 7.17 -9.21 -38.04
CA GLY A 200 7.84 -9.14 -36.74
C GLY A 200 8.19 -7.70 -36.36
N LEU A 201 8.23 -7.42 -35.05
CA LEU A 201 8.73 -6.14 -34.54
C LEU A 201 10.20 -6.28 -34.22
N ASP A 202 11.05 -5.45 -34.83
CA ASP A 202 12.48 -5.40 -34.54
C ASP A 202 12.84 -4.12 -33.79
N PHE A 203 13.71 -4.25 -32.80
CA PHE A 203 14.36 -3.12 -32.13
C PHE A 203 15.84 -3.11 -32.49
N LEU A 204 16.28 -2.12 -33.27
CA LEU A 204 17.67 -2.02 -33.76
C LEU A 204 18.17 -3.30 -34.46
N GLY A 205 17.29 -3.99 -35.19
CA GLY A 205 17.59 -5.26 -35.87
C GLY A 205 17.53 -6.50 -34.98
N ILE A 206 17.14 -6.37 -33.71
CA ILE A 206 16.91 -7.49 -32.80
C ILE A 206 15.40 -7.79 -32.74
N PRO A 207 14.97 -9.03 -33.02
CA PRO A 207 13.55 -9.38 -33.00
C PRO A 207 12.99 -9.30 -31.58
N VAL A 208 11.87 -8.59 -31.43
CA VAL A 208 11.15 -8.40 -30.16
C VAL A 208 9.90 -9.27 -30.14
N THR A 209 9.76 -10.05 -29.08
CA THR A 209 8.56 -10.85 -28.86
C THR A 209 7.62 -10.10 -27.92
N LEU A 210 6.56 -9.52 -28.48
CA LEU A 210 5.56 -8.80 -27.69
C LEU A 210 4.60 -9.75 -26.99
N LEU A 211 4.18 -9.33 -25.78
CA LEU A 211 3.16 -9.96 -24.95
C LEU A 211 2.18 -8.90 -24.46
N ASN A 212 1.03 -9.33 -23.98
CA ASN A 212 0.16 -8.46 -23.21
C ASN A 212 0.72 -8.31 -21.79
N TYR A 213 1.23 -7.11 -21.48
CA TYR A 213 1.75 -6.78 -20.15
C TYR A 213 0.70 -6.13 -19.24
N SER A 214 -0.53 -5.90 -19.71
CA SER A 214 -1.63 -5.42 -18.87
C SER A 214 -1.85 -6.39 -17.71
N SER A 215 -2.07 -5.83 -16.52
CA SER A 215 -2.22 -6.61 -15.27
C SER A 215 -1.03 -7.47 -14.86
N SER A 216 0.10 -7.37 -15.56
CA SER A 216 1.35 -8.05 -15.17
C SER A 216 2.04 -7.32 -14.01
N VAL A 217 2.59 -8.10 -13.08
CA VAL A 217 3.20 -7.58 -11.85
C VAL A 217 4.71 -7.75 -11.87
N ILE A 218 5.19 -8.93 -12.27
CA ILE A 218 6.62 -9.26 -12.20
C ILE A 218 7.48 -8.43 -13.17
N PRO A 219 7.10 -8.22 -14.45
CA PRO A 219 7.94 -7.47 -15.40
C PRO A 219 8.27 -6.07 -14.92
N ILE A 220 7.30 -5.34 -14.36
CA ILE A 220 7.53 -4.00 -13.83
C ILE A 220 8.39 -4.03 -12.56
N ILE A 221 8.17 -4.97 -11.64
CA ILE A 221 8.96 -5.07 -10.41
C ILE A 221 10.42 -5.34 -10.76
N PHE A 222 10.66 -6.25 -11.70
CA PHE A 222 11.99 -6.52 -12.23
C PHE A 222 12.61 -5.29 -12.89
N SER A 223 11.84 -4.57 -13.71
CA SER A 223 12.31 -3.35 -14.38
C SER A 223 12.65 -2.24 -13.39
N ALA A 224 11.81 -2.04 -12.36
CA ALA A 224 12.04 -1.06 -11.30
C ALA A 224 13.28 -1.40 -10.47
N TRP A 225 13.50 -2.69 -10.17
CA TRP A 225 14.70 -3.17 -9.51
C TRP A 225 15.96 -2.88 -10.35
N LEU A 226 15.96 -3.25 -11.63
CA LEU A 226 17.08 -2.99 -12.54
C LEU A 226 17.33 -1.49 -12.73
N CYS A 227 16.25 -0.71 -12.88
CA CYS A 227 16.30 0.75 -12.94
C CYS A 227 16.96 1.34 -11.70
N SER A 228 16.62 0.86 -10.50
CA SER A 228 17.23 1.34 -9.25
C SER A 228 18.75 1.05 -9.17
N ILE A 229 19.22 -0.04 -9.79
CA ILE A 229 20.64 -0.38 -9.83
C ILE A 229 21.37 0.54 -10.82
N LEU A 230 20.81 0.69 -12.03
CA LEU A 230 21.38 1.53 -13.06
C LEU A 230 21.41 3.01 -12.62
N GLU A 231 20.31 3.49 -12.04
CA GLU A 231 20.19 4.85 -11.52
C GLU A 231 21.27 5.15 -10.48
N ARG A 232 21.48 4.25 -9.51
CA ARG A 232 22.55 4.41 -8.50
C ARG A 232 23.94 4.50 -9.12
N ARG A 233 24.23 3.69 -10.16
CA ARG A 233 25.51 3.72 -10.88
C ARG A 233 25.69 5.00 -11.69
N LEU A 234 24.68 5.39 -12.47
CA LEU A 234 24.69 6.63 -13.25
C LEU A 234 24.82 7.85 -12.33
N ASN A 235 24.16 7.83 -11.18
CA ASN A 235 24.22 8.88 -10.19
C ASN A 235 25.59 9.04 -9.52
N ALA A 236 26.41 7.99 -9.54
CA ALA A 236 27.80 8.02 -9.08
C ALA A 236 28.77 8.46 -10.19
N TRP A 237 28.44 8.20 -11.46
CA TRP A 237 29.30 8.53 -12.62
C TRP A 237 29.05 9.93 -13.18
N LEU A 238 27.80 10.41 -13.17
CA LEU A 238 27.42 11.66 -13.80
C LEU A 238 27.69 12.88 -12.90
N PRO A 239 28.28 13.95 -13.44
CA PRO A 239 28.38 15.23 -12.76
C PRO A 239 27.00 15.78 -12.37
N SER A 240 26.92 16.45 -11.22
CA SER A 240 25.67 16.98 -10.65
C SER A 240 24.90 17.91 -11.59
N ALA A 241 25.61 18.61 -12.48
CA ALA A 241 25.05 19.52 -13.48
C ALA A 241 24.08 18.85 -14.47
N ILE A 242 24.31 17.57 -14.80
CA ILE A 242 23.58 16.88 -15.86
C ILE A 242 22.78 15.69 -15.34
N LYS A 243 23.09 15.22 -14.14
CA LYS A 243 22.49 14.04 -13.47
C LYS A 243 20.95 14.07 -13.46
N ASN A 244 20.34 15.23 -13.19
CA ASN A 244 18.87 15.37 -13.13
C ASN A 244 18.16 15.08 -14.46
N PHE A 245 18.84 15.26 -15.60
CA PHE A 245 18.26 15.04 -16.93
C PHE A 245 18.73 13.70 -17.52
N PHE A 246 20.03 13.43 -17.42
CA PHE A 246 20.64 12.27 -18.07
C PHE A 246 20.40 10.98 -17.31
N THR A 247 20.30 10.99 -15.97
CA THR A 247 20.05 9.74 -15.25
C THR A 247 18.69 9.14 -15.63
N PRO A 248 17.54 9.88 -15.55
CA PRO A 248 16.25 9.33 -15.96
C PRO A 248 16.23 8.97 -17.45
N LEU A 249 16.82 9.79 -18.32
CA LEU A 249 16.90 9.53 -19.76
C LEU A 249 17.59 8.19 -20.06
N LEU A 250 18.80 7.99 -19.51
CA LEU A 250 19.57 6.77 -19.73
C LEU A 250 18.89 5.55 -19.10
N CYS A 251 18.27 5.71 -17.93
CA CYS A 251 17.44 4.65 -17.35
C CYS A 251 16.31 4.26 -18.30
N LEU A 252 15.57 5.20 -18.88
CA LEU A 252 14.49 4.90 -19.81
C LEU A 252 15.01 4.26 -21.11
N MET A 253 16.09 4.79 -21.68
CA MET A 253 16.69 4.31 -22.92
C MET A 253 17.28 2.90 -22.80
N VAL A 254 17.75 2.51 -21.62
CA VAL A 254 18.37 1.20 -21.40
C VAL A 254 17.36 0.21 -20.84
N ILE A 255 16.65 0.56 -19.78
CA ILE A 255 15.80 -0.39 -19.06
C ILE A 255 14.56 -0.75 -19.89
N THR A 256 13.91 0.21 -20.54
CA THR A 256 12.68 -0.08 -21.31
C THR A 256 12.94 -1.10 -22.43
N PRO A 257 13.95 -0.93 -23.31
CA PRO A 257 14.25 -1.93 -24.32
C PRO A 257 14.73 -3.25 -23.73
N VAL A 258 15.57 -3.23 -22.67
CA VAL A 258 16.02 -4.46 -21.99
C VAL A 258 14.83 -5.25 -21.47
N THR A 259 13.82 -4.59 -20.91
CA THR A 259 12.61 -5.28 -20.44
C THR A 259 11.88 -5.97 -21.59
N PHE A 260 11.67 -5.31 -22.73
CA PHE A 260 11.00 -5.95 -23.88
C PHE A 260 11.84 -7.06 -24.53
N LEU A 261 13.15 -6.85 -24.66
CA LEU A 261 14.08 -7.80 -25.28
C LEU A 261 14.33 -9.04 -24.41
N LEU A 262 14.23 -8.91 -23.08
CA LEU A 262 14.48 -10.00 -22.16
C LEU A 262 13.19 -10.69 -21.73
N VAL A 263 12.21 -9.93 -21.25
CA VAL A 263 10.99 -10.51 -20.65
C VAL A 263 10.13 -11.19 -21.71
N GLY A 264 9.99 -10.59 -22.89
CA GLY A 264 9.16 -11.14 -23.98
C GLY A 264 9.63 -12.53 -24.43
N PRO A 265 10.84 -12.65 -25.01
CA PRO A 265 11.37 -13.94 -25.47
C PRO A 265 11.48 -14.99 -24.36
N LEU A 266 11.92 -14.58 -23.16
CA LEU A 266 12.01 -15.49 -22.02
C LEU A 266 10.64 -16.06 -21.64
N SER A 267 9.62 -15.19 -21.57
CA SER A 267 8.26 -15.59 -21.22
C SER A 267 7.66 -16.50 -22.30
N THR A 268 7.84 -16.18 -23.59
CA THR A 268 7.36 -17.05 -24.69
C THR A 268 8.06 -18.40 -24.69
N TRP A 269 9.39 -18.44 -24.54
CA TRP A 269 10.13 -19.69 -24.46
C TRP A 269 9.67 -20.57 -23.28
N ILE A 270 9.44 -19.96 -22.11
CA ILE A 270 8.89 -20.66 -20.95
C ILE A 270 7.46 -21.14 -21.23
N SER A 271 6.60 -20.32 -21.84
CA SER A 271 5.22 -20.68 -22.18
C SER A 271 5.16 -21.83 -23.19
N GLU A 272 6.03 -21.84 -24.20
CA GLU A 272 6.16 -22.93 -25.17
C GLU A 272 6.61 -24.23 -24.50
N LEU A 273 7.57 -24.15 -23.57
CA LEU A 273 8.01 -25.30 -22.78
C LEU A 273 6.89 -25.84 -21.89
N ILE A 274 6.14 -24.95 -21.24
CA ILE A 274 4.96 -25.33 -20.44
C ILE A 274 3.90 -25.97 -21.33
N ALA A 275 3.62 -25.42 -22.51
CA ALA A 275 2.65 -25.95 -23.47
C ALA A 275 3.06 -27.35 -23.98
N ALA A 276 4.32 -27.53 -24.38
CA ALA A 276 4.84 -28.82 -24.82
C ALA A 276 4.84 -29.84 -23.67
N GLY A 277 5.25 -29.42 -22.47
CA GLY A 277 5.21 -30.24 -21.26
C GLY A 277 3.78 -30.65 -20.90
N TYR A 278 2.83 -29.72 -21.00
CA TYR A 278 1.39 -29.98 -20.81
C TYR A 278 0.89 -31.02 -21.81
N LEU A 279 1.13 -30.83 -23.11
CA LEU A 279 0.66 -31.76 -24.14
C LEU A 279 1.22 -33.18 -23.92
N TRP A 280 2.53 -33.28 -23.63
CA TRP A 280 3.19 -34.54 -23.32
C TRP A 280 2.57 -35.21 -22.09
N LEU A 281 2.40 -34.44 -21.00
CA LEU A 281 1.87 -34.94 -19.75
C LEU A 281 0.40 -35.32 -19.86
N TYR A 282 -0.37 -34.57 -20.63
CA TYR A 282 -1.80 -34.81 -20.83
C TYR A 282 -2.03 -36.08 -21.66
N GLN A 283 -1.17 -36.37 -22.64
CA GLN A 283 -1.23 -37.63 -23.38
C GLN A 283 -0.82 -38.84 -22.53
N ALA A 284 0.17 -38.68 -21.64
CA ALA A 284 0.65 -39.76 -20.80
C ALA A 284 -0.28 -40.03 -19.61
N VAL A 285 -0.59 -39.00 -18.82
CA VAL A 285 -1.38 -39.07 -17.58
C VAL A 285 -2.24 -37.80 -17.44
N PRO A 286 -3.43 -37.77 -18.06
CA PRO A 286 -4.35 -36.60 -18.03
C PRO A 286 -4.64 -36.05 -16.63
N ALA A 287 -4.81 -36.95 -15.64
CA ALA A 287 -5.06 -36.57 -14.25
C ALA A 287 -3.90 -35.77 -13.65
N PHE A 288 -2.66 -36.18 -13.91
CA PHE A 288 -1.48 -35.50 -13.39
C PHE A 288 -1.20 -34.19 -14.15
N ALA A 289 -1.47 -34.15 -15.46
CA ALA A 289 -1.49 -32.89 -16.21
C ALA A 289 -2.48 -31.89 -15.62
N GLY A 290 -3.67 -32.35 -15.25
CA GLY A 290 -4.65 -31.56 -14.49
C GLY A 290 -4.08 -31.04 -13.18
N ALA A 291 -3.44 -31.89 -12.37
CA ALA A 291 -2.82 -31.48 -11.11
C ALA A 291 -1.79 -30.35 -11.29
N VAL A 292 -0.90 -30.49 -12.28
CA VAL A 292 0.13 -29.49 -12.58
C VAL A 292 -0.52 -28.19 -13.05
N MET A 293 -1.42 -28.24 -14.02
CA MET A 293 -2.04 -27.03 -14.56
C MET A 293 -2.90 -26.32 -13.51
N GLY A 294 -3.75 -27.05 -12.78
CA GLY A 294 -4.57 -26.48 -11.71
C GLY A 294 -3.76 -25.92 -10.54
N GLY A 295 -2.59 -26.50 -10.26
CA GLY A 295 -1.71 -26.04 -9.18
C GLY A 295 -0.87 -24.81 -9.53
N PHE A 296 -0.34 -24.76 -10.74
CA PHE A 296 0.58 -23.71 -11.17
C PHE A 296 -0.07 -22.58 -11.95
N TRP A 297 -1.34 -22.71 -12.38
CA TRP A 297 -2.00 -21.69 -13.19
C TRP A 297 -1.92 -20.28 -12.59
N GLN A 298 -2.19 -20.14 -11.28
CA GLN A 298 -2.16 -18.83 -10.63
C GLN A 298 -0.75 -18.25 -10.54
N ILE A 299 0.28 -19.11 -10.51
CA ILE A 299 1.66 -18.68 -10.62
C ILE A 299 1.91 -18.16 -12.05
N PHE A 300 1.44 -18.87 -13.08
CA PHE A 300 1.56 -18.41 -14.47
C PHE A 300 0.83 -17.08 -14.71
N VAL A 301 -0.32 -16.86 -14.07
CA VAL A 301 -1.03 -15.57 -14.09
C VAL A 301 -0.16 -14.46 -13.50
N MET A 302 0.51 -14.70 -12.37
CA MET A 302 1.40 -13.72 -11.74
C MET A 302 2.56 -13.25 -12.63
N PHE A 303 3.15 -14.19 -13.39
CA PHE A 303 4.23 -13.89 -14.31
C PHE A 303 3.74 -13.42 -15.69
N GLY A 304 2.44 -13.39 -15.95
CA GLY A 304 1.87 -13.09 -17.27
C GLY A 304 2.05 -14.21 -18.31
N LEU A 305 2.60 -15.36 -17.92
CA LEU A 305 2.87 -16.51 -18.79
C LEU A 305 1.59 -17.15 -19.35
N HIS A 306 0.46 -16.94 -18.69
CA HIS A 306 -0.84 -17.44 -19.11
C HIS A 306 -1.26 -16.94 -20.51
N TRP A 307 -0.89 -15.70 -20.88
CA TRP A 307 -1.16 -15.17 -22.23
C TRP A 307 -0.40 -15.92 -23.33
N GLY A 308 0.78 -16.46 -23.02
CA GLY A 308 1.53 -17.33 -23.93
C GLY A 308 0.87 -18.70 -24.14
N LEU A 309 -0.06 -19.10 -23.27
CA LEU A 309 -0.79 -20.38 -23.37
C LEU A 309 -2.15 -20.24 -24.08
N VAL A 310 -2.66 -19.02 -24.29
CA VAL A 310 -3.93 -18.79 -25.00
C VAL A 310 -3.91 -19.25 -26.46
N PRO A 311 -2.83 -19.01 -27.25
CA PRO A 311 -2.74 -19.53 -28.62
C PRO A 311 -2.87 -21.06 -28.71
N LEU A 312 -2.40 -21.79 -27.70
CA LEU A 312 -2.56 -23.24 -27.62
C LEU A 312 -4.05 -23.62 -27.53
N CYS A 313 -4.83 -22.95 -26.67
CA CYS A 313 -6.27 -23.21 -26.56
C CYS A 313 -6.99 -22.91 -27.88
N ILE A 314 -6.66 -21.79 -28.54
CA ILE A 314 -7.24 -21.42 -29.83
C ILE A 314 -6.90 -22.48 -30.90
N ASN A 315 -5.65 -22.94 -30.92
CA ASN A 315 -5.20 -24.00 -31.82
C ASN A 315 -5.96 -25.31 -31.58
N ASN A 316 -6.18 -25.70 -30.32
CA ASN A 316 -6.97 -26.87 -29.98
C ASN A 316 -8.40 -26.76 -30.53
N PHE A 317 -9.05 -25.61 -30.41
CA PHE A 317 -10.37 -25.40 -31.02
C PHE A 317 -10.33 -25.52 -32.55
N THR A 318 -9.32 -24.96 -33.21
CA THR A 318 -9.21 -25.01 -34.67
C THR A 318 -8.94 -26.41 -35.19
N VAL A 319 -8.10 -27.19 -34.50
CA VAL A 319 -7.64 -28.51 -34.95
C VAL A 319 -8.55 -29.65 -34.45
N LEU A 320 -8.95 -29.60 -33.18
CA LEU A 320 -9.70 -30.66 -32.50
C LEU A 320 -11.20 -30.37 -32.39
N GLY A 321 -11.62 -29.11 -32.55
CA GLY A 321 -13.01 -28.67 -32.33
C GLY A 321 -13.38 -28.49 -30.85
N TYR A 322 -12.43 -28.69 -29.93
CA TYR A 322 -12.60 -28.53 -28.49
C TYR A 322 -11.26 -28.22 -27.84
N ASP A 323 -11.28 -27.71 -26.61
CA ASP A 323 -10.07 -27.51 -25.80
C ASP A 323 -10.07 -28.38 -24.54
N THR A 324 -8.87 -28.83 -24.17
CA THR A 324 -8.61 -29.70 -23.03
C THR A 324 -7.95 -28.97 -21.87
N MET A 325 -7.38 -27.78 -22.10
CA MET A 325 -6.63 -27.05 -21.09
C MET A 325 -7.53 -26.19 -20.21
N ILE A 326 -8.36 -25.33 -20.80
CA ILE A 326 -9.33 -24.44 -20.13
C ILE A 326 -10.10 -25.12 -18.99
N PRO A 327 -10.68 -26.32 -19.15
CA PRO A 327 -11.41 -26.96 -18.05
C PRO A 327 -10.50 -27.30 -16.85
N LEU A 328 -9.22 -27.57 -17.06
CA LEU A 328 -8.24 -27.83 -15.98
C LEU A 328 -7.84 -26.56 -15.22
N LEU A 329 -8.06 -25.38 -15.81
CA LEU A 329 -7.70 -24.09 -15.22
C LEU A 329 -8.79 -23.58 -14.28
N MET A 330 -10.05 -23.97 -14.51
CA MET A 330 -11.18 -23.54 -13.71
C MET A 330 -11.02 -23.88 -12.21
N PRO A 331 -10.57 -25.08 -11.79
CA PRO A 331 -10.31 -25.38 -10.39
C PRO A 331 -9.29 -24.45 -9.74
N ALA A 332 -8.29 -23.98 -10.49
CA ALA A 332 -7.31 -23.03 -9.96
C ALA A 332 -7.94 -21.69 -9.57
N ILE A 333 -8.93 -21.23 -10.36
CA ILE A 333 -9.71 -20.02 -10.09
C ILE A 333 -10.64 -20.24 -8.90
N MET A 334 -11.38 -21.35 -8.92
CA MET A 334 -12.30 -21.73 -7.85
C MET A 334 -11.56 -21.90 -6.50
N ALA A 335 -10.34 -22.42 -6.51
CA ALA A 335 -9.53 -22.49 -5.30
C ALA A 335 -9.14 -21.11 -4.75
N GLN A 336 -8.87 -20.11 -5.61
CA GLN A 336 -8.65 -18.74 -5.14
C GLN A 336 -9.90 -18.14 -4.48
N VAL A 337 -11.08 -18.45 -5.03
CA VAL A 337 -12.38 -18.09 -4.41
C VAL A 337 -12.48 -18.72 -3.02
N GLY A 338 -12.26 -20.04 -2.91
CA GLY A 338 -12.34 -20.76 -1.65
C GLY A 338 -11.36 -20.22 -0.59
N ALA A 339 -10.11 -19.96 -0.96
CA ALA A 339 -9.13 -19.38 -0.06
C ALA A 339 -9.50 -17.96 0.37
N ALA A 340 -9.99 -17.12 -0.56
CA ALA A 340 -10.45 -15.77 -0.22
C ALA A 340 -11.67 -15.78 0.70
N LEU A 341 -12.61 -16.72 0.51
CA LEU A 341 -13.73 -16.94 1.44
C LEU A 341 -13.26 -17.44 2.82
N GLY A 342 -12.24 -18.30 2.86
CA GLY A 342 -11.63 -18.74 4.11
C GLY A 342 -11.01 -17.58 4.88
N VAL A 343 -10.30 -16.69 4.18
CA VAL A 343 -9.78 -15.45 4.78
C VAL A 343 -10.92 -14.53 5.21
N PHE A 344 -11.98 -14.38 4.42
CA PHE A 344 -13.15 -13.55 4.77
C PHE A 344 -13.78 -13.94 6.10
N LEU A 345 -13.88 -15.24 6.40
CA LEU A 345 -14.43 -15.71 7.67
C LEU A 345 -13.46 -15.57 8.84
N CYS A 346 -12.16 -15.78 8.60
CA CYS A 346 -11.13 -15.67 9.63
C CYS A 346 -10.77 -14.22 10.00
N GLU A 347 -10.91 -13.29 9.05
CA GLU A 347 -10.46 -11.91 9.22
C GLU A 347 -11.36 -11.14 10.19
N ARG A 348 -10.72 -10.40 11.11
CA ARG A 348 -11.41 -9.58 12.12
C ARG A 348 -11.47 -8.11 11.72
N ASP A 349 -10.49 -7.64 10.97
CA ASP A 349 -10.42 -6.29 10.44
C ASP A 349 -11.52 -6.08 9.39
N ALA A 350 -12.42 -5.12 9.64
CA ALA A 350 -13.58 -4.87 8.80
C ALA A 350 -13.20 -4.53 7.35
N GLN A 351 -12.14 -3.74 7.14
CA GLN A 351 -11.71 -3.36 5.80
C GLN A 351 -11.15 -4.58 5.05
N LYS A 352 -10.24 -5.32 5.69
CA LYS A 352 -9.64 -6.54 5.08
C LYS A 352 -10.67 -7.62 4.82
N LYS A 353 -11.69 -7.73 5.67
CA LYS A 353 -12.82 -8.62 5.48
C LYS A 353 -13.63 -8.23 4.24
N VAL A 354 -13.98 -6.95 4.08
CA VAL A 354 -14.66 -6.47 2.87
C VAL A 354 -13.83 -6.74 1.60
N VAL A 355 -12.51 -6.54 1.66
CA VAL A 355 -11.60 -6.89 0.53
C VAL A 355 -11.70 -8.38 0.22
N ALA A 356 -11.63 -9.24 1.23
CA ALA A 356 -11.67 -10.70 1.03
C ALA A 356 -12.99 -11.19 0.42
N GLY A 357 -14.13 -10.68 0.89
CA GLY A 357 -15.45 -11.06 0.37
C GLY A 357 -15.66 -10.61 -1.07
N SER A 358 -15.33 -9.35 -1.38
CA SER A 358 -15.46 -8.82 -2.75
C SER A 358 -14.48 -9.46 -3.74
N ALA A 359 -13.27 -9.76 -3.29
CA ALA A 359 -12.27 -10.46 -4.09
C ALA A 359 -12.68 -11.91 -4.41
N ALA A 360 -13.30 -12.61 -3.46
CA ALA A 360 -13.86 -13.94 -3.70
C ALA A 360 -14.97 -13.88 -4.76
N LEU A 361 -15.88 -12.90 -4.65
CA LEU A 361 -16.97 -12.73 -5.60
C LEU A 361 -16.48 -12.42 -7.03
N THR A 362 -15.55 -11.47 -7.19
CA THR A 362 -14.94 -11.15 -8.50
C THR A 362 -14.20 -12.33 -9.10
N SER A 363 -13.49 -13.10 -8.28
CA SER A 363 -12.77 -14.30 -8.71
C SER A 363 -13.69 -15.40 -9.21
N LEU A 364 -14.92 -15.48 -8.71
CA LEU A 364 -15.92 -16.44 -9.19
C LEU A 364 -16.22 -16.25 -10.69
N PHE A 365 -16.19 -14.99 -11.15
CA PHE A 365 -16.40 -14.61 -12.55
C PHE A 365 -15.11 -14.58 -13.38
N GLY A 366 -14.02 -15.20 -12.90
CA GLY A 366 -12.76 -15.34 -13.63
C GLY A 366 -11.74 -14.20 -13.43
N ILE A 367 -12.08 -13.18 -12.63
CA ILE A 367 -11.19 -12.05 -12.33
C ILE A 367 -10.48 -12.31 -11.00
N THR A 368 -9.30 -12.92 -11.07
CA THR A 368 -8.61 -13.46 -9.89
C THR A 368 -7.61 -12.51 -9.24
N GLU A 369 -7.27 -11.41 -9.91
CA GLU A 369 -6.29 -10.42 -9.47
C GLU A 369 -6.63 -9.80 -8.10
N PRO A 370 -7.90 -9.45 -7.79
CA PRO A 370 -8.28 -9.00 -6.46
C PRO A 370 -7.97 -10.04 -5.38
N ALA A 371 -8.27 -11.33 -5.60
CA ALA A 371 -8.06 -12.39 -4.60
C ALA A 371 -6.60 -12.77 -4.46
N VAL A 372 -5.91 -13.02 -5.57
CA VAL A 372 -4.50 -13.43 -5.58
C VAL A 372 -3.67 -12.36 -4.90
N TYR A 373 -3.62 -11.14 -5.44
CA TYR A 373 -2.71 -10.14 -4.91
C TYR A 373 -3.25 -9.43 -3.67
N GLY A 374 -4.57 -9.41 -3.45
CA GLY A 374 -5.20 -8.57 -2.42
C GLY A 374 -5.44 -9.32 -1.13
N VAL A 375 -5.58 -10.64 -1.20
CA VAL A 375 -6.04 -11.46 -0.09
C VAL A 375 -5.07 -12.61 0.17
N ASN A 376 -4.84 -13.45 -0.83
CA ASN A 376 -4.22 -14.76 -0.67
C ASN A 376 -2.68 -14.68 -0.62
N LEU A 377 -2.06 -13.99 -1.59
CA LEU A 377 -0.61 -13.89 -1.72
C LEU A 377 0.05 -13.12 -0.55
N PRO A 378 -0.48 -11.97 -0.08
CA PRO A 378 0.11 -11.26 1.07
C PRO A 378 0.17 -12.10 2.35
N ARG A 379 -0.79 -13.03 2.51
CA ARG A 379 -0.87 -13.94 3.67
C ARG A 379 -0.10 -15.25 3.48
N LYS A 380 0.50 -15.49 2.30
CA LYS A 380 1.26 -16.69 1.89
C LYS A 380 0.48 -18.00 1.92
N TYR A 381 0.02 -18.42 3.09
CA TYR A 381 -0.60 -19.72 3.29
C TYR A 381 -1.92 -19.91 2.52
N PRO A 382 -2.84 -18.92 2.41
CA PRO A 382 -4.06 -19.11 1.65
C PRO A 382 -3.77 -19.32 0.16
N PHE A 383 -2.75 -18.63 -0.37
CA PHE A 383 -2.33 -18.79 -1.76
C PHE A 383 -1.77 -20.19 -2.04
N VAL A 384 -0.90 -20.71 -1.17
CA VAL A 384 -0.33 -22.06 -1.32
C VAL A 384 -1.44 -23.12 -1.22
N ILE A 385 -2.35 -22.96 -0.27
CA ILE A 385 -3.51 -23.86 -0.10
C ILE A 385 -4.43 -23.82 -1.32
N ALA A 386 -4.66 -22.63 -1.89
CA ALA A 386 -5.42 -22.50 -3.12
C ALA A 386 -4.72 -23.21 -4.29
N CYS A 387 -3.39 -23.11 -4.44
CA CYS A 387 -2.66 -23.84 -5.48
C CYS A 387 -2.84 -25.37 -5.30
N ILE A 388 -2.66 -25.89 -4.08
CA ILE A 388 -2.82 -27.32 -3.81
C ILE A 388 -4.26 -27.78 -4.08
N SER A 389 -5.25 -26.98 -3.66
CA SER A 389 -6.66 -27.31 -3.86
C SER A 389 -7.09 -27.23 -5.33
N GLY A 390 -6.51 -26.29 -6.09
CA GLY A 390 -6.66 -26.19 -7.53
C GLY A 390 -6.10 -27.42 -8.24
N ALA A 391 -4.94 -27.91 -7.81
CA ALA A 391 -4.37 -29.17 -8.31
C ALA A 391 -5.29 -30.37 -8.03
N LEU A 392 -5.85 -30.47 -6.82
CA LEU A 392 -6.78 -31.57 -6.47
C LEU A 392 -8.04 -31.55 -7.34
N GLY A 393 -8.68 -30.39 -7.49
CA GLY A 393 -9.86 -30.25 -8.33
C GLY A 393 -9.56 -30.53 -9.81
N ALA A 394 -8.45 -30.02 -10.33
CA ALA A 394 -8.05 -30.22 -11.72
C ALA A 394 -7.60 -31.65 -12.02
N THR A 395 -7.13 -32.40 -11.02
CA THR A 395 -6.83 -33.84 -11.16
C THR A 395 -8.08 -34.62 -11.56
N ILE A 396 -9.23 -34.31 -10.96
CA ILE A 396 -10.51 -34.99 -11.22
C ILE A 396 -11.00 -34.66 -12.64
N ILE A 397 -10.91 -33.39 -13.02
CA ILE A 397 -11.27 -32.94 -14.37
C ILE A 397 -10.34 -33.56 -15.42
N GLY A 398 -9.04 -33.61 -15.14
CA GLY A 398 -8.04 -34.28 -15.97
C GLY A 398 -8.31 -35.76 -16.13
N TYR A 399 -8.65 -36.47 -15.04
CA TYR A 399 -8.99 -37.88 -15.06
C TYR A 399 -10.24 -38.17 -15.92
N ALA A 400 -11.27 -37.33 -15.80
CA ALA A 400 -12.48 -37.44 -16.61
C ALA A 400 -12.29 -36.98 -18.08
N GLN A 401 -11.11 -36.43 -18.41
CA GLN A 401 -10.78 -35.85 -19.71
C GLN A 401 -11.84 -34.86 -20.20
N THR A 402 -12.35 -34.03 -19.28
CA THR A 402 -13.36 -33.02 -19.59
C THR A 402 -12.84 -32.05 -20.64
N LYS A 403 -13.73 -31.66 -21.56
CA LYS A 403 -13.44 -30.76 -22.69
C LYS A 403 -14.36 -29.54 -22.62
N VAL A 404 -13.95 -28.45 -23.24
CA VAL A 404 -14.83 -27.31 -23.53
C VAL A 404 -15.05 -27.18 -25.03
N TYR A 405 -16.27 -26.78 -25.41
CA TYR A 405 -16.70 -26.70 -26.82
C TYR A 405 -16.85 -25.27 -27.33
N SER A 406 -16.67 -24.28 -26.48
CA SER A 406 -16.61 -22.87 -26.84
C SER A 406 -15.49 -22.17 -26.11
N PHE A 407 -14.89 -21.17 -26.76
CA PHE A 407 -13.82 -20.38 -26.15
C PHE A 407 -14.41 -19.40 -25.14
N GLY A 408 -13.87 -19.41 -23.93
CA GLY A 408 -14.13 -18.41 -22.90
C GLY A 408 -13.04 -18.45 -21.84
N LEU A 409 -12.80 -17.33 -21.17
CA LEU A 409 -11.86 -17.31 -20.05
C LEU A 409 -12.39 -18.19 -18.90
N PRO A 410 -11.50 -18.90 -18.18
CA PRO A 410 -11.95 -19.80 -17.14
C PRO A 410 -12.68 -19.02 -16.02
N SER A 411 -13.83 -19.54 -15.58
CA SER A 411 -14.69 -18.91 -14.56
C SER A 411 -15.77 -19.92 -14.10
N ILE A 412 -16.71 -19.50 -13.26
CA ILE A 412 -17.91 -20.30 -12.98
C ILE A 412 -18.68 -20.68 -14.26
N PHE A 413 -18.59 -19.88 -15.32
CA PHE A 413 -19.28 -20.16 -16.58
C PHE A 413 -18.61 -21.26 -17.41
N THR A 414 -17.40 -21.69 -17.05
CA THR A 414 -16.74 -22.82 -17.70
C THR A 414 -17.57 -24.10 -17.62
N PHE A 415 -18.37 -24.30 -16.56
CA PHE A 415 -19.30 -25.43 -16.48
C PHE A 415 -20.27 -25.49 -17.68
N MET A 416 -20.77 -24.34 -18.13
CA MET A 416 -21.64 -24.29 -19.30
C MET A 416 -20.89 -24.60 -20.59
N GLN A 417 -19.62 -24.19 -20.69
CA GLN A 417 -18.77 -24.47 -21.86
C GLN A 417 -18.39 -25.95 -21.98
N THR A 418 -18.46 -26.70 -20.87
CA THR A 418 -18.19 -28.15 -20.84
C THR A 418 -19.34 -29.03 -21.31
N ILE A 419 -20.54 -28.48 -21.51
CA ILE A 419 -21.73 -29.26 -21.89
C ILE A 419 -21.60 -29.73 -23.35
N PRO A 420 -21.49 -31.04 -23.62
CA PRO A 420 -21.48 -31.57 -24.98
C PRO A 420 -22.84 -31.40 -25.68
N SER A 421 -22.86 -31.49 -27.01
CA SER A 421 -24.09 -31.47 -27.81
C SER A 421 -25.04 -32.64 -27.49
N THR A 422 -24.53 -33.72 -26.89
CA THR A 422 -25.30 -34.88 -26.43
C THR A 422 -25.99 -34.68 -25.06
N GLY A 423 -25.78 -33.52 -24.41
CA GLY A 423 -26.33 -33.22 -23.09
C GLY A 423 -25.36 -33.49 -21.94
N ILE A 424 -25.82 -33.27 -20.71
CA ILE A 424 -25.01 -33.37 -19.49
C ILE A 424 -24.57 -34.83 -19.27
N ASP A 425 -23.25 -35.05 -19.26
CA ASP A 425 -22.63 -36.35 -19.03
C ASP A 425 -21.70 -36.35 -17.81
N PHE A 426 -20.97 -37.45 -17.61
CA PHE A 426 -20.00 -37.58 -16.53
C PHE A 426 -18.89 -36.51 -16.57
N THR A 427 -18.51 -36.02 -17.75
CA THR A 427 -17.43 -35.02 -17.87
C THR A 427 -17.85 -33.65 -17.34
N VAL A 428 -19.14 -33.30 -17.49
CA VAL A 428 -19.74 -32.11 -16.89
C VAL A 428 -19.79 -32.23 -15.37
N TRP A 429 -20.22 -33.40 -14.86
CA TRP A 429 -20.24 -33.64 -13.41
C TRP A 429 -18.84 -33.65 -12.80
N ALA A 430 -17.85 -34.21 -13.50
CA ALA A 430 -16.45 -34.16 -13.07
C ALA A 430 -15.93 -32.71 -12.99
N SER A 431 -16.34 -31.85 -13.92
CA SER A 431 -16.06 -30.41 -13.87
C SER A 431 -16.62 -29.80 -12.58
N VAL A 432 -17.93 -29.99 -12.32
CA VAL A 432 -18.61 -29.46 -11.13
C VAL A 432 -17.97 -29.97 -9.85
N ILE A 433 -17.72 -31.27 -9.76
CA ILE A 433 -17.09 -31.92 -8.59
C ILE A 433 -15.67 -31.37 -8.38
N GLY A 434 -14.87 -31.27 -9.44
CA GLY A 434 -13.52 -30.70 -9.38
C GLY A 434 -13.52 -29.26 -8.90
N GLY A 435 -14.47 -28.44 -9.37
CA GLY A 435 -14.65 -27.06 -8.90
C GLY A 435 -15.05 -26.98 -7.43
N VAL A 436 -16.05 -27.75 -7.01
CA VAL A 436 -16.53 -27.78 -5.62
C VAL A 436 -15.43 -28.26 -4.68
N ILE A 437 -14.66 -29.28 -5.05
CA ILE A 437 -13.51 -29.75 -4.27
C ILE A 437 -12.44 -28.68 -4.16
N ALA A 438 -12.13 -27.98 -5.26
CA ALA A 438 -11.17 -26.89 -5.23
C ALA A 438 -11.59 -25.75 -4.28
N ILE A 439 -12.86 -25.32 -4.33
CA ILE A 439 -13.40 -24.33 -3.38
C ILE A 439 -13.35 -24.87 -1.95
N GLY A 440 -13.89 -26.07 -1.73
CA GLY A 440 -14.05 -26.67 -0.41
C GLY A 440 -12.71 -26.93 0.28
N CYS A 441 -11.77 -27.55 -0.41
CA CYS A 441 -10.42 -27.78 0.10
C CYS A 441 -9.68 -26.47 0.36
N ALA A 442 -9.82 -25.47 -0.51
CA ALA A 442 -9.14 -24.19 -0.31
C ALA A 442 -9.72 -23.43 0.89
N PHE A 443 -11.05 -23.43 1.02
CA PHE A 443 -11.79 -22.82 2.11
C PHE A 443 -11.45 -23.48 3.44
N VAL A 444 -11.68 -24.80 3.56
CA VAL A 444 -11.41 -25.56 4.79
C VAL A 444 -9.93 -25.53 5.14
N GLY A 445 -9.05 -25.73 4.16
CA GLY A 445 -7.60 -25.66 4.37
C GLY A 445 -7.18 -24.30 4.91
N THR A 446 -7.69 -23.21 4.34
CA THR A 446 -7.39 -21.84 4.79
C THR A 446 -7.90 -21.59 6.20
N LEU A 447 -9.12 -22.05 6.54
CA LEU A 447 -9.66 -21.98 7.90
C LEU A 447 -8.80 -22.77 8.89
N MET A 448 -8.55 -24.05 8.60
CA MET A 448 -7.79 -24.94 9.48
C MET A 448 -6.38 -24.40 9.72
N LEU A 449 -5.67 -24.01 8.67
CA LEU A 449 -4.32 -23.50 8.82
C LEU A 449 -4.31 -22.16 9.56
N HIS A 450 -5.29 -21.28 9.31
CA HIS A 450 -5.44 -20.05 10.08
C HIS A 450 -5.61 -20.32 11.58
N PHE A 451 -6.48 -21.26 11.98
CA PHE A 451 -6.64 -21.65 13.38
C PHE A 451 -5.38 -22.30 13.97
N ILE A 452 -4.62 -23.07 13.18
CA ILE A 452 -3.36 -23.69 13.62
C ILE A 452 -2.25 -22.63 13.76
N THR A 453 -2.12 -21.69 12.82
CA THR A 453 -1.14 -20.62 12.88
C THR A 453 -1.48 -19.58 13.94
N SER A 454 -2.77 -19.30 14.16
CA SER A 454 -3.24 -18.44 15.24
C SER A 454 -3.00 -19.08 16.62
N LYS A 455 -2.99 -20.42 16.72
CA LYS A 455 -2.54 -21.17 17.91
C LYS A 455 -1.02 -21.27 18.06
N ARG A 456 -0.24 -21.15 16.97
CA ARG A 456 1.24 -21.25 16.95
C ARG A 456 1.96 -19.91 17.03
N GLN A 457 1.27 -18.79 16.87
CA GLN A 457 1.78 -17.51 17.36
C GLN A 457 1.76 -17.60 18.90
N PRO A 458 2.90 -17.52 19.61
CA PRO A 458 2.84 -17.01 20.97
C PRO A 458 2.16 -15.66 20.84
N ALA A 459 1.13 -15.42 21.66
CA ALA A 459 0.25 -14.27 21.54
C ALA A 459 1.06 -12.99 21.29
N GLN A 460 1.03 -12.48 20.05
CA GLN A 460 1.12 -11.04 19.88
C GLN A 460 -0.16 -10.52 20.50
N VAL A 461 -0.01 -9.99 21.72
CA VAL A 461 -1.09 -9.44 22.51
C VAL A 461 -1.65 -8.26 21.74
N VAL A 462 -2.75 -8.50 21.03
CA VAL A 462 -3.72 -7.46 20.72
C VAL A 462 -4.61 -7.39 21.95
N PRO A 463 -4.58 -6.30 22.75
CA PRO A 463 -5.45 -6.17 23.90
C PRO A 463 -6.90 -6.13 23.43
N GLN A 464 -7.68 -7.13 23.84
CA GLN A 464 -9.13 -7.11 23.74
C GLN A 464 -9.65 -6.60 25.10
N GLU A 465 -10.49 -5.58 25.06
CA GLU A 465 -11.17 -4.98 26.23
C GLU A 465 -11.66 -6.05 27.20
N LYS A 466 -11.13 -5.98 28.43
CA LYS A 466 -11.82 -6.45 29.63
C LYS A 466 -11.86 -5.27 30.59
N THR A 467 -13.04 -5.06 31.15
CA THR A 467 -13.33 -4.14 32.24
C THR A 467 -12.22 -4.19 33.28
N PRO A 468 -11.60 -3.05 33.66
CA PRO A 468 -10.38 -3.04 34.43
C PRO A 468 -10.63 -3.46 35.87
N GLU A 469 -9.93 -4.51 36.30
CA GLU A 469 -9.65 -4.76 37.70
C GLU A 469 -8.37 -4.01 38.05
N VAL A 470 -8.45 -3.19 39.10
CA VAL A 470 -7.48 -2.19 39.51
C VAL A 470 -6.14 -2.85 39.85
N ILE A 471 -5.08 -2.44 39.15
CA ILE A 471 -3.70 -2.62 39.59
C ILE A 471 -3.10 -1.22 39.72
N THR A 472 -2.80 -0.85 40.96
CA THR A 472 -2.13 0.40 41.34
C THR A 472 -0.73 0.51 40.70
N PRO A 473 -0.27 1.74 40.42
CA PRO A 473 0.92 1.99 39.61
C PRO A 473 2.21 1.61 40.36
N PRO A 474 3.27 1.22 39.65
CA PRO A 474 4.62 1.39 40.16
C PRO A 474 4.90 2.89 40.26
N GLU A 475 5.29 3.33 41.45
CA GLU A 475 5.97 4.60 41.63
C GLU A 475 7.16 4.68 40.66
N GLN A 476 7.27 5.80 39.94
CA GLN A 476 8.33 6.20 38.98
C GLN A 476 7.99 5.99 37.49
N GLY A 477 7.44 7.04 36.85
CA GLY A 477 7.50 7.22 35.39
C GLY A 477 6.19 7.55 34.62
N GLY A 478 5.07 7.79 35.30
CA GLY A 478 3.78 8.07 34.66
C GLY A 478 3.55 9.55 34.29
N ILE A 479 2.73 9.79 33.27
CA ILE A 479 2.23 11.11 32.86
C ILE A 479 0.88 11.33 33.54
N CYS A 480 0.76 12.40 34.32
CA CYS A 480 -0.50 12.76 34.99
C CYS A 480 -1.50 13.41 34.03
N SER A 481 -2.77 13.43 34.40
CA SER A 481 -3.81 14.10 33.61
C SER A 481 -3.65 15.61 33.71
N PRO A 482 -3.58 16.34 32.57
CA PRO A 482 -3.47 17.79 32.57
C PRO A 482 -4.82 18.48 32.86
N MET A 483 -5.94 17.76 32.87
CA MET A 483 -7.27 18.35 33.07
C MET A 483 -8.25 17.38 33.74
N THR A 484 -9.32 17.93 34.31
CA THR A 484 -10.43 17.16 34.86
C THR A 484 -11.53 17.01 33.82
N GLY A 485 -11.97 15.79 33.54
CA GLY A 485 -13.02 15.55 32.55
C GLY A 485 -13.27 14.08 32.21
N GLU A 486 -14.02 13.87 31.14
CA GLU A 486 -14.32 12.54 30.61
C GLU A 486 -13.20 12.07 29.68
N ILE A 487 -12.74 10.84 29.85
CA ILE A 487 -11.71 10.26 28.98
C ILE A 487 -12.34 9.82 27.65
N VAL A 488 -11.77 10.29 26.55
CA VAL A 488 -12.18 9.94 25.18
C VAL A 488 -11.02 9.19 24.50
N PRO A 489 -11.20 7.92 24.11
CA PRO A 489 -10.19 7.20 23.34
C PRO A 489 -9.86 7.94 22.05
N LEU A 490 -8.58 7.97 21.67
CA LEU A 490 -8.12 8.78 20.54
C LEU A 490 -8.87 8.44 19.23
N ILE A 491 -9.16 7.15 19.00
CA ILE A 491 -9.92 6.66 17.84
C ILE A 491 -11.37 7.19 17.75
N HIS A 492 -11.91 7.74 18.83
CA HIS A 492 -13.26 8.32 18.90
C HIS A 492 -13.25 9.85 18.79
N VAL A 493 -12.08 10.48 18.68
CA VAL A 493 -11.96 11.91 18.39
C VAL A 493 -12.45 12.17 16.96
N ALA A 494 -13.27 13.21 16.77
CA ALA A 494 -13.90 13.50 15.48
C ALA A 494 -12.90 13.87 14.36
N ASP A 495 -11.73 14.40 14.73
CA ASP A 495 -10.68 14.76 13.79
C ASP A 495 -9.81 13.54 13.41
N THR A 496 -9.73 13.25 12.10
CA THR A 496 -9.03 12.08 11.56
C THR A 496 -7.51 12.12 11.78
N THR A 497 -6.92 13.29 11.94
CA THR A 497 -5.48 13.46 12.18
C THR A 497 -5.12 12.98 13.58
N PHE A 498 -5.94 13.35 14.57
CA PHE A 498 -5.80 12.85 15.94
C PHE A 498 -6.21 11.39 16.07
N ALA A 499 -7.34 10.99 15.48
CA ALA A 499 -7.85 9.62 15.59
C ALA A 499 -6.98 8.55 14.92
N SER A 500 -6.19 8.93 13.92
CA SER A 500 -5.23 8.02 13.26
C SER A 500 -3.95 7.78 14.05
N GLY A 501 -3.67 8.56 15.10
CA GLY A 501 -2.43 8.47 15.88
C GLY A 501 -1.20 9.01 15.15
N LEU A 502 -1.36 9.70 14.01
CA LEU A 502 -0.26 10.25 13.22
C LEU A 502 0.60 11.28 13.97
N LEU A 503 0.04 11.96 14.96
CA LEU A 503 0.70 12.99 15.78
C LEU A 503 1.27 12.44 17.10
N GLY A 504 1.23 11.12 17.29
CA GLY A 504 1.69 10.44 18.49
C GLY A 504 0.61 9.61 19.17
N LYS A 505 1.02 8.61 19.96
CA LYS A 505 0.13 7.85 20.84
C LYS A 505 -0.33 8.73 22.01
N GLY A 506 -1.57 8.53 22.47
CA GLY A 506 -2.10 9.28 23.60
C GLY A 506 -3.58 9.03 23.83
N ILE A 507 -4.21 9.95 24.54
CA ILE A 507 -5.64 9.91 24.85
C ILE A 507 -6.24 11.31 24.82
N ALA A 508 -7.53 11.45 24.55
CA ALA A 508 -8.21 12.72 24.60
C ALA A 508 -9.05 12.86 25.87
N ILE A 509 -9.29 14.08 26.30
CA ILE A 509 -10.13 14.39 27.45
C ILE A 509 -11.15 15.43 27.03
N LEU A 510 -12.42 15.22 27.37
CA LEU A 510 -13.46 16.24 27.28
C LEU A 510 -13.49 17.02 28.60
N PRO A 511 -12.93 18.24 28.67
CA PRO A 511 -12.72 18.94 29.93
C PRO A 511 -14.04 19.40 30.54
N SER A 512 -14.13 19.27 31.87
CA SER A 512 -15.19 19.86 32.69
C SER A 512 -14.74 21.15 33.39
N VAL A 513 -13.42 21.38 33.47
CA VAL A 513 -12.80 22.59 34.05
C VAL A 513 -11.92 23.25 32.97
N GLY A 514 -12.05 24.56 32.82
CA GLY A 514 -11.33 25.36 31.82
C GLY A 514 -9.87 25.65 32.15
N GLU A 515 -9.10 24.63 32.54
CA GLU A 515 -7.70 24.77 32.96
C GLU A 515 -6.86 23.57 32.46
N VAL A 516 -5.66 23.87 31.95
CA VAL A 516 -4.63 22.88 31.61
C VAL A 516 -3.49 23.01 32.62
N ARG A 517 -3.12 21.91 33.25
CA ARG A 517 -2.01 21.78 34.19
C ARG A 517 -0.88 20.94 33.61
N SER A 518 0.33 21.12 34.14
CA SER A 518 1.48 20.33 33.70
C SER A 518 1.33 18.86 34.10
N PRO A 519 1.37 17.92 33.15
CA PRO A 519 1.26 16.50 33.44
C PRO A 519 2.57 15.89 33.95
N VAL A 520 3.69 16.60 33.84
CA VAL A 520 5.04 16.17 34.21
C VAL A 520 5.89 17.35 34.72
N ALA A 521 7.02 17.05 35.36
CA ALA A 521 8.09 18.01 35.55
C ALA A 521 8.96 18.09 34.28
N GLY A 522 9.30 19.31 33.86
CA GLY A 522 10.06 19.52 32.63
C GLY A 522 10.11 20.98 32.18
N ARG A 523 10.22 21.19 30.88
CA ARG A 523 10.33 22.52 30.26
C ARG A 523 9.26 22.72 29.20
N ILE A 524 8.71 23.93 29.13
CA ILE A 524 7.79 24.30 28.04
C ILE A 524 8.59 24.39 26.73
N ALA A 525 8.42 23.39 25.87
CA ALA A 525 9.10 23.29 24.59
C ALA A 525 8.47 24.20 23.54
N SER A 526 7.13 24.30 23.55
CA SER A 526 6.40 25.18 22.63
C SER A 526 5.10 25.68 23.24
N LEU A 527 4.74 26.93 22.92
CA LEU A 527 3.46 27.53 23.22
C LEU A 527 2.94 28.18 21.94
N PHE A 528 1.78 27.75 21.47
CA PHE A 528 1.25 28.22 20.19
C PHE A 528 0.67 29.63 20.34
N ALA A 529 0.84 30.49 19.32
CA ALA A 529 0.44 31.90 19.39
C ALA A 529 -1.04 32.12 19.73
N THR A 530 -1.92 31.20 19.30
CA THR A 530 -3.36 31.24 19.60
C THR A 530 -3.74 30.46 20.86
N LEU A 531 -2.76 30.00 21.64
CA LEU A 531 -2.90 29.34 22.95
C LEU A 531 -3.77 28.06 22.97
N HIS A 532 -4.13 27.53 21.80
CA HIS A 532 -4.90 26.31 21.66
C HIS A 532 -4.06 25.05 21.93
N ALA A 533 -2.74 25.13 21.91
CA ALA A 533 -1.87 23.98 22.14
C ALA A 533 -0.59 24.37 22.89
N ILE A 534 -0.06 23.41 23.63
CA ILE A 534 1.20 23.54 24.39
C ILE A 534 1.99 22.24 24.32
N GLY A 535 3.30 22.37 24.09
CA GLY A 535 4.26 21.27 24.07
C GLY A 535 5.19 21.33 25.26
N ILE A 536 5.41 20.20 25.92
CA ILE A 536 6.22 20.06 27.13
C ILE A 536 7.24 18.95 26.89
N GLU A 537 8.51 19.23 27.16
CA GLU A 537 9.58 18.22 27.18
C GLU A 537 9.84 17.86 28.65
N SER A 538 9.59 16.61 29.03
CA SER A 538 9.85 16.15 30.39
C SER A 538 11.36 16.07 30.67
N ASP A 539 11.76 16.14 31.93
CA ASP A 539 13.17 15.94 32.33
C ASP A 539 13.70 14.54 31.93
N ASP A 540 12.78 13.60 31.71
CA ASP A 540 13.04 12.23 31.27
C ASP A 540 13.07 12.08 29.73
N GLY A 541 12.89 13.14 28.95
CA GLY A 541 12.97 13.14 27.47
C GLY A 541 11.66 12.76 26.76
N VAL A 542 10.52 12.91 27.42
CA VAL A 542 9.19 12.64 26.83
C VAL A 542 8.61 13.94 26.29
N GLU A 543 8.24 13.97 25.02
CA GLU A 543 7.61 15.13 24.39
C GLU A 543 6.09 15.00 24.42
N ILE A 544 5.43 15.87 25.17
CA ILE A 544 3.98 15.83 25.41
C ILE A 544 3.34 17.02 24.70
N LEU A 545 2.32 16.76 23.88
CA LEU A 545 1.51 17.77 23.21
C LEU A 545 0.09 17.74 23.76
N ILE A 546 -0.36 18.87 24.29
CA ILE A 546 -1.76 19.07 24.75
C ILE A 546 -2.42 20.05 23.79
N HIS A 547 -3.50 19.63 23.13
CA HIS A 547 -4.22 20.43 22.12
C HIS A 547 -5.67 20.69 22.57
N VAL A 548 -5.94 21.86 23.14
CA VAL A 548 -7.23 22.22 23.74
C VAL A 548 -8.33 22.43 22.69
N GLY A 549 -9.20 21.44 22.56
CA GLY A 549 -10.30 21.42 21.59
C GLY A 549 -9.86 21.20 20.14
N ILE A 550 -10.79 20.79 19.27
CA ILE A 550 -10.56 20.55 17.85
C ILE A 550 -10.86 21.84 17.07
N ASP A 551 -9.98 22.19 16.12
CA ASP A 551 -10.05 23.41 15.29
C ASP A 551 -10.07 24.77 16.05
N THR A 552 -9.84 24.77 17.36
CA THR A 552 -9.83 25.97 18.23
C THR A 552 -8.73 26.97 17.88
N VAL A 553 -7.73 26.57 17.07
CA VAL A 553 -6.78 27.49 16.43
C VAL A 553 -7.48 28.65 15.70
N ARG A 554 -8.68 28.39 15.14
CA ARG A 554 -9.50 29.37 14.41
C ARG A 554 -10.09 30.47 15.30
N LEU A 555 -10.06 30.30 16.62
CA LEU A 555 -10.46 31.32 17.59
C LEU A 555 -9.42 32.45 17.73
N ASN A 556 -8.23 32.29 17.13
CA ASN A 556 -7.16 33.29 17.15
C ASN A 556 -6.80 33.78 18.56
N GLY A 557 -6.76 32.88 19.55
CA GLY A 557 -6.43 33.19 20.94
C GLY A 557 -7.58 33.77 21.77
N LYS A 558 -8.76 33.99 21.18
CA LYS A 558 -9.95 34.38 21.96
C LYS A 558 -10.33 33.27 22.93
N PHE A 559 -10.69 33.66 24.15
CA PHE A 559 -11.11 32.77 25.24
C PHE A 559 -9.99 31.93 25.86
N PHE A 560 -8.72 32.20 25.56
CA PHE A 560 -7.56 31.54 26.16
C PHE A 560 -6.65 32.54 26.89
N SER A 561 -6.04 32.10 27.99
CA SER A 561 -5.03 32.83 28.75
C SER A 561 -3.88 31.89 29.12
N ALA A 562 -2.63 32.29 28.84
CA ALA A 562 -1.44 31.53 29.21
C ALA A 562 -0.87 32.04 30.54
N HIS A 563 -0.28 31.13 31.32
CA HIS A 563 0.36 31.41 32.61
C HIS A 563 1.87 31.07 32.62
N VAL A 564 2.40 30.63 31.46
CA VAL A 564 3.78 30.22 31.26
C VAL A 564 4.30 30.74 29.91
N ASN A 565 5.62 30.85 29.78
CA ASN A 565 6.30 31.20 28.54
C ASN A 565 7.14 30.02 28.01
N VAL A 566 7.48 30.07 26.71
CA VAL A 566 8.37 29.09 26.10
C VAL A 566 9.73 29.13 26.81
N GLY A 567 10.17 27.96 27.25
CA GLY A 567 11.42 27.76 27.94
C GLY A 567 11.37 27.81 29.46
N ASP A 568 10.23 28.13 30.05
CA ASP A 568 10.00 28.08 31.50
C ASP A 568 10.09 26.62 31.99
N LYS A 569 10.64 26.43 33.20
CA LYS A 569 10.58 25.15 33.91
C LYS A 569 9.27 25.03 34.65
N VAL A 570 8.64 23.87 34.58
CA VAL A 570 7.36 23.56 35.23
C VAL A 570 7.46 22.28 36.05
N ASN A 571 6.77 22.24 37.18
CA ASN A 571 6.56 21.04 37.96
C ASN A 571 5.19 20.42 37.62
N THR A 572 5.03 19.12 37.88
CA THR A 572 3.74 18.44 37.75
C THR A 572 2.66 19.19 38.56
N GLY A 573 1.54 19.52 37.91
CA GLY A 573 0.40 20.23 38.50
C GLY A 573 0.40 21.75 38.31
N ASP A 574 1.49 22.36 37.82
CA ASP A 574 1.56 23.79 37.57
C ASP A 574 0.54 24.23 36.50
N ARG A 575 -0.06 25.41 36.68
CA ARG A 575 -1.07 25.95 35.77
C ARG A 575 -0.42 26.45 34.49
N LEU A 576 -0.88 25.97 33.34
CA LEU A 576 -0.30 26.30 32.04
C LEU A 576 -1.20 27.23 31.22
N ILE A 577 -2.43 26.79 30.96
CA ILE A 577 -3.41 27.52 30.12
C ILE A 577 -4.76 27.54 30.85
N SER A 578 -5.54 28.59 30.66
CA SER A 578 -6.94 28.67 31.07
C SER A 578 -7.81 29.11 29.93
N PHE A 579 -9.03 28.57 29.88
CA PHE A 579 -9.94 28.79 28.76
C PHE A 579 -11.40 28.79 29.19
N ASP A 580 -12.23 29.52 28.44
CA ASP A 580 -13.67 29.66 28.71
C ASP A 580 -14.48 28.59 27.96
N ILE A 581 -14.91 27.54 28.68
CA ILE A 581 -15.67 26.41 28.12
C ILE A 581 -17.00 26.87 27.49
N PRO A 582 -17.89 27.61 28.19
CA PRO A 582 -19.11 28.14 27.60
C PRO A 582 -18.89 28.92 26.30
N ALA A 583 -17.94 29.85 26.28
CA ALA A 583 -17.71 30.70 25.12
C ALA A 583 -17.17 29.93 23.91
N ILE A 584 -16.31 28.92 24.13
CA ILE A 584 -15.78 28.08 23.04
C ILE A 584 -16.88 27.18 22.46
N ARG A 585 -17.76 26.63 23.30
CA ARG A 585 -18.92 25.84 22.83
C ARG A 585 -19.93 26.69 22.06
N GLU A 586 -20.21 27.91 22.52
CA GLU A 586 -21.10 28.84 21.82
C GLU A 586 -20.53 29.26 20.45
N ALA A 587 -19.21 29.36 20.34
CA ALA A 587 -18.52 29.59 19.07
C ALA A 587 -18.54 28.37 18.12
N GLY A 588 -19.10 27.23 18.54
CA GLY A 588 -19.32 26.04 17.71
C GLY A 588 -18.13 25.08 17.61
N PHE A 589 -17.18 25.15 18.55
CA PHE A 589 -15.98 24.29 18.54
C PHE A 589 -16.10 23.13 19.54
N ASP A 590 -15.53 21.98 19.16
CA ASP A 590 -15.42 20.80 20.02
C ASP A 590 -14.28 20.99 21.02
N LEU A 591 -14.54 20.72 22.30
CA LEU A 591 -13.57 20.86 23.38
C LEU A 591 -12.80 19.57 23.70
N THR A 592 -13.07 18.49 22.97
CA THR A 592 -12.29 17.25 23.05
C THR A 592 -10.82 17.59 22.85
N THR A 593 -10.01 17.35 23.87
CA THR A 593 -8.63 17.83 23.98
C THR A 593 -7.66 16.66 23.95
N PRO A 594 -6.96 16.42 22.83
CA PRO A 594 -5.92 15.41 22.76
C PRO A 594 -4.72 15.72 23.65
N VAL A 595 -4.24 14.69 24.37
CA VAL A 595 -3.00 14.65 25.14
C VAL A 595 -2.12 13.54 24.55
N LEU A 596 -1.08 13.94 23.82
CA LEU A 596 -0.28 13.06 22.96
C LEU A 596 1.18 13.02 23.38
N ILE A 597 1.83 11.90 23.07
CA ILE A 597 3.28 11.74 23.15
C ILE A 597 3.84 11.85 21.74
N SER A 598 4.38 13.02 21.41
CA SER A 598 4.85 13.37 20.06
C SER A 598 5.99 12.46 19.62
N ASN A 599 6.89 12.10 20.54
CA ASN A 599 7.99 11.16 20.30
C ASN A 599 7.63 9.71 20.70
N SER A 600 6.36 9.31 20.59
CA SER A 600 5.92 7.96 20.98
C SER A 600 6.62 6.80 20.25
N ASP A 601 7.25 7.05 19.09
CA ASP A 601 8.04 6.07 18.35
C ASP A 601 9.37 5.71 19.04
N ASP A 602 9.85 6.54 19.98
CA ASP A 602 11.08 6.32 20.73
C ASP A 602 10.88 5.37 21.92
N PHE A 603 9.63 4.95 22.18
CA PHE A 603 9.24 4.11 23.30
C PHE A 603 8.60 2.80 22.82
N THR A 604 8.80 1.72 23.57
CA THR A 604 8.19 0.41 23.29
C THR A 604 6.66 0.48 23.27
N ASP A 605 6.04 1.18 24.23
CA ASP A 605 4.59 1.46 24.19
C ASP A 605 4.16 2.65 25.06
N VAL A 606 2.95 3.17 24.80
CA VAL A 606 2.28 4.19 25.62
C VAL A 606 0.90 3.66 26.00
N LEU A 607 0.69 3.36 27.28
CA LEU A 607 -0.53 2.74 27.78
C LEU A 607 -1.39 3.76 28.52
N PRO A 608 -2.65 3.98 28.13
CA PRO A 608 -3.57 4.81 28.90
C PRO A 608 -4.06 4.12 30.16
N HIS A 609 -4.22 4.88 31.24
CA HIS A 609 -4.92 4.45 32.45
C HIS A 609 -6.43 4.64 32.27
N GLY A 610 -7.20 3.60 32.59
CA GLY A 610 -8.63 3.53 32.28
C GLY A 610 -9.54 3.83 33.47
N THR A 611 -10.17 5.01 33.45
CA THR A 611 -11.42 5.33 34.16
C THR A 611 -12.26 6.22 33.24
N ALA A 612 -13.61 6.13 33.28
CA ALA A 612 -14.46 6.97 32.42
C ALA A 612 -14.35 8.47 32.76
N GLN A 613 -13.97 8.79 34.00
CA GLN A 613 -13.74 10.15 34.50
C GLN A 613 -12.35 10.22 35.10
N ILE A 614 -11.67 11.35 34.93
CA ILE A 614 -10.34 11.59 35.47
C ILE A 614 -10.24 12.99 36.07
N SER A 615 -9.53 13.11 37.19
CA SER A 615 -9.18 14.39 37.80
C SER A 615 -7.80 14.85 37.36
N ALA A 616 -7.60 16.16 37.22
CA ALA A 616 -6.26 16.72 36.97
C ALA A 616 -5.27 16.24 38.05
N GLY A 617 -4.11 15.75 37.62
CA GLY A 617 -3.06 15.19 38.50
C GLY A 617 -3.12 13.67 38.70
N GLU A 618 -4.21 12.99 38.34
CA GLU A 618 -4.28 11.51 38.39
C GLU A 618 -3.45 10.88 37.26
N PRO A 619 -2.93 9.64 37.40
CA PRO A 619 -2.18 8.98 36.33
C PRO A 619 -3.02 8.82 35.05
N LEU A 620 -2.53 9.36 33.93
CA LEU A 620 -3.22 9.33 32.63
C LEU A 620 -2.56 8.35 31.65
N LEU A 621 -1.23 8.40 31.50
CA LEU A 621 -0.49 7.53 30.59
C LEU A 621 0.73 6.91 31.31
N SER A 622 1.03 5.66 31.00
CA SER A 622 2.27 4.97 31.33
C SER A 622 3.14 4.82 30.09
N ILE A 623 4.44 5.09 30.22
CA ILE A 623 5.41 4.92 29.13
C ILE A 623 6.23 3.66 29.39
N ILE A 624 6.31 2.79 28.39
CA ILE A 624 7.16 1.60 28.39
C ILE A 624 8.37 1.91 27.52
N ARG A 625 9.56 1.94 28.14
CA ARG A 625 10.83 2.16 27.44
C ARG A 625 11.34 0.87 26.83
#